data_AF-C8N9I2-F1
#
_entry.id   AF-C8N9I2-F1
#
_cell.length_a   1.000
_cell.length_b   1.000
_cell.length_c   1.000
_cell.angle_alpha   90.00
_cell.angle_beta   90.00
_cell.angle_gamma   90.00
#
_symmetry.space_group_name_H-M   'P 1'
#
loop_
_entity.id
_entity.type
_entity.pdbx_description
1 polymer ?
#
loop_
_entity_poly.entity_id
_entity_poly.type
_entity_poly.pdbx_seq_one_letter_code
_entity_poly.pdbx_strand_id
1 'polypeptide(L)'
;MKIGKFILLLLIILALFSIFIFLILLLLNNSPLTFIDTPVIDIFYIKNNKIDLVNICIALSTTISAAGLCYFSYLTYRNQKSQEFETLYCILLNEHNKLLSQKNFATEIREINLSIFNIYRKSVFEEPEKYDKYLEIQKILNNNENIEKTSSSKKKRGRLTPEELDKINKNLEEIRNFYYILSEKDKEENNYIDINYIKNKINKIYSNLGYFEEHLKHIINKNPIIRPYLIILFRILKYIYRSNKISNAEKKEYSGLVRSLINEDILFIILLNSKGWESKKNNDQSYSFLLKKMEFFEHFNVPDFVQNNFANESNDNIKKGFVDYLTQGQAIDKAAFGKNIFI
;
A
#
# COMPACT_ATOMS: atom_id res chain seq x y z
N MET A 1 25.38 -9.56 10.94
CA MET A 1 25.89 -10.86 11.44
C MET A 1 27.38 -11.13 11.18
N LYS A 2 27.97 -10.71 10.05
CA LYS A 2 29.39 -11.01 9.74
C LYS A 2 30.44 -10.24 10.57
N ILE A 3 30.17 -9.00 10.96
CA ILE A 3 31.13 -8.15 11.70
C ILE A 3 31.30 -8.58 13.17
N GLY A 4 30.23 -9.00 13.85
CA GLY A 4 30.33 -9.52 15.22
C GLY A 4 31.13 -10.83 15.31
N LYS A 5 30.98 -11.72 14.32
CA LYS A 5 31.83 -12.91 14.19
C LYS A 5 33.30 -12.54 13.91
N PHE A 6 33.55 -11.50 13.12
CA PHE A 6 34.89 -11.01 12.85
C PHE A 6 35.58 -10.43 14.09
N ILE A 7 34.86 -9.65 14.91
CA ILE A 7 35.40 -9.10 16.17
C ILE A 7 35.64 -10.22 17.20
N LEU A 8 34.72 -11.18 17.31
CA LEU A 8 34.91 -12.34 18.17
C LEU A 8 36.11 -13.18 17.73
N LEU A 9 36.28 -13.39 16.42
CA LEU A 9 37.42 -14.08 15.85
C LEU A 9 38.72 -13.32 16.12
N LEU A 10 38.72 -11.99 15.95
CA LEU A 10 39.87 -11.13 16.26
C LEU A 10 40.26 -11.21 17.73
N LEU A 11 39.28 -11.23 18.64
CA LEU A 11 39.50 -11.38 20.08
C LEU A 11 40.06 -12.76 20.44
N ILE A 12 39.54 -13.83 19.82
CA ILE A 12 40.07 -15.19 19.98
C ILE A 12 41.51 -15.27 19.46
N ILE A 13 41.80 -14.64 18.32
CA ILE A 13 43.16 -14.58 17.75
C ILE A 13 44.10 -13.82 18.70
N LEU A 14 43.68 -12.68 19.26
CA LEU A 14 44.47 -11.93 20.24
C LEU A 14 44.73 -12.72 21.52
N ALA A 15 43.73 -13.45 22.03
CA ALA A 15 43.89 -14.32 23.19
C ALA A 15 44.84 -15.49 22.90
N LEU A 16 44.68 -16.15 21.76
CA LEU A 16 45.56 -17.23 21.31
C LEU A 16 46.99 -16.73 21.08
N PHE A 17 47.15 -15.53 20.52
CA PHE A 17 48.45 -14.89 20.30
C PHE A 17 49.13 -14.55 21.63
N SER A 18 48.38 -14.06 22.62
CA SER A 18 48.89 -13.83 23.98
C SER A 18 49.32 -15.14 24.66
N ILE A 19 48.53 -16.21 24.55
CA ILE A 19 48.88 -17.55 25.04
C ILE A 19 50.11 -18.11 24.32
N PHE A 20 50.22 -17.89 23.01
CA PHE A 20 51.34 -18.34 22.19
C PHE A 20 52.64 -17.61 22.56
N ILE A 21 52.60 -16.29 22.74
CA ILE A 21 53.74 -15.51 23.26
C ILE A 21 54.14 -16.03 24.65
N PHE A 22 53.18 -16.29 25.54
CA PHE A 22 53.45 -16.84 26.86
C PHE A 22 54.14 -18.21 26.80
N LEU A 23 53.69 -19.11 25.91
CA LEU A 23 54.31 -20.41 25.67
C LEU A 23 55.74 -20.30 25.11
N ILE A 24 55.98 -19.39 24.17
CA ILE A 24 57.32 -19.11 23.62
C ILE A 24 58.25 -18.60 24.71
N LEU A 25 57.79 -17.67 25.54
CA LEU A 25 58.58 -17.14 26.66
C LEU A 25 58.92 -18.23 27.70
N LEU A 26 57.98 -19.15 27.95
CA LEU A 26 58.20 -20.30 28.86
C LEU A 26 59.20 -21.31 28.29
N LEU A 27 59.19 -21.51 26.97
CA LEU A 27 60.17 -22.33 26.24
C LEU A 27 61.57 -21.71 26.25
N LEU A 28 61.66 -20.39 26.01
CA LEU A 28 62.93 -19.66 26.02
C LEU A 28 63.57 -19.64 27.42
N ASN A 29 62.78 -19.54 28.48
CA ASN A 29 63.24 -19.56 29.88
C ASN A 29 63.85 -20.92 30.31
N ASN A 30 63.50 -22.02 29.64
CA ASN A 30 64.04 -23.36 29.92
C ASN A 30 65.16 -23.78 28.95
N SER A 31 65.58 -22.89 28.04
CA SER A 31 66.64 -23.16 27.07
C SER A 31 67.99 -22.59 27.55
N PRO A 32 69.12 -23.33 27.46
CA PRO A 32 70.43 -22.86 27.90
C PRO A 32 71.09 -21.82 26.97
N LEU A 33 70.33 -21.24 26.04
CA LEU A 33 70.80 -20.34 24.99
C LEU A 33 69.93 -19.08 24.95
N THR A 34 70.04 -18.22 25.97
CA THR A 34 69.46 -16.88 25.94
C THR A 34 70.56 -15.82 25.82
N PHE A 35 70.89 -15.43 24.59
CA PHE A 35 71.66 -14.23 24.26
C PHE A 35 70.71 -13.23 23.58
N ILE A 36 69.94 -12.48 24.36
CA ILE A 36 69.22 -11.32 23.83
C ILE A 36 69.23 -10.22 24.90
N ASP A 37 70.21 -9.31 24.81
CA ASP A 37 70.16 -8.00 25.43
C ASP A 37 69.28 -7.09 24.56
N THR A 38 67.95 -7.14 24.72
CA THR A 38 67.07 -6.12 24.12
C THR A 38 65.95 -5.67 25.07
N PRO A 39 65.61 -4.37 25.06
CA PRO A 39 64.73 -3.71 26.04
C PRO A 39 63.23 -3.96 25.82
N VAL A 40 62.86 -4.99 25.03
CA VAL A 40 61.45 -5.37 24.84
C VAL A 40 60.96 -6.26 26.00
N ILE A 41 61.91 -6.90 26.71
CA ILE A 41 61.63 -7.80 27.85
C ILE A 41 61.27 -7.02 29.13
N ASP A 42 61.70 -5.76 29.26
CA ASP A 42 61.37 -4.94 30.45
C ASP A 42 59.88 -4.55 30.53
N ILE A 43 59.13 -4.70 29.44
CA ILE A 43 57.66 -4.52 29.43
C ILE A 43 56.95 -5.77 29.99
N PHE A 44 57.62 -6.93 29.99
CA PHE A 44 57.12 -8.18 30.55
C PHE A 44 58.04 -8.69 31.66
N TYR A 45 58.04 -7.94 32.76
CA TYR A 45 58.25 -8.41 34.14
C TYR A 45 59.19 -9.60 34.34
N ILE A 46 60.47 -9.43 34.00
CA ILE A 46 61.55 -10.21 34.58
C ILE A 46 62.30 -9.30 35.56
N LYS A 47 61.91 -9.33 36.83
CA LYS A 47 62.70 -8.74 37.91
C LYS A 47 63.42 -9.86 38.64
N ASN A 48 64.76 -9.87 38.59
CA ASN A 48 65.63 -10.88 39.22
C ASN A 48 65.36 -12.34 38.78
N ASN A 49 65.26 -12.63 37.47
CA ASN A 49 65.08 -13.99 36.92
C ASN A 49 63.87 -14.77 37.48
N LYS A 50 62.84 -14.08 37.99
CA LYS A 50 61.58 -14.69 38.42
C LYS A 50 60.42 -14.14 37.61
N ILE A 51 59.62 -15.06 37.09
CA ILE A 51 58.36 -14.74 36.39
C ILE A 51 57.40 -14.14 37.41
N ASP A 52 57.01 -12.88 37.20
CA ASP A 52 56.01 -12.22 38.03
C ASP A 52 54.60 -12.59 37.54
N LEU A 53 54.14 -13.76 37.97
CA LEU A 53 52.81 -14.29 37.65
C LEU A 53 51.69 -13.31 38.00
N VAL A 54 51.85 -12.52 39.06
CA VAL A 54 50.85 -11.54 39.50
C VAL A 54 50.70 -10.45 38.45
N ASN A 55 51.81 -9.89 37.96
CA ASN A 55 51.77 -8.84 36.95
C ASN A 55 51.31 -9.34 35.58
N ILE A 56 51.61 -10.59 35.21
CA ILE A 56 51.05 -11.22 33.99
C ILE A 56 49.53 -11.39 34.11
N CYS A 57 49.03 -11.86 35.26
CA CYS A 57 47.58 -11.95 35.51
C CYS A 57 46.91 -10.57 35.47
N ILE A 58 47.56 -9.52 35.99
CA ILE A 58 47.06 -8.14 35.92
C ILE A 58 46.99 -7.66 34.46
N ALA A 59 48.03 -7.90 33.66
CA ALA A 59 48.07 -7.50 32.26
C ALA A 59 46.99 -8.23 31.41
N LEU A 60 46.81 -9.53 31.61
CA LEU A 60 45.74 -10.32 30.98
C LEU A 60 44.34 -9.86 31.42
N SER A 61 44.15 -9.59 32.71
CA SER A 61 42.88 -9.08 33.23
C SER A 61 42.54 -7.71 32.65
N THR A 62 43.55 -6.85 32.46
CA THR A 62 43.39 -5.51 31.87
C THR A 62 43.04 -5.58 30.39
N THR A 63 43.67 -6.47 29.63
CA THR A 63 43.36 -6.67 28.21
C THR A 63 41.98 -7.28 28.00
N ILE A 64 41.58 -8.27 28.81
CA ILE A 64 40.22 -8.84 28.81
C ILE A 64 39.19 -7.76 29.16
N SER A 65 39.47 -6.91 30.16
CA SER A 65 38.58 -5.81 30.55
C SER A 65 38.42 -4.76 29.43
N ALA A 66 39.52 -4.38 28.78
CA ALA A 66 39.49 -3.46 27.64
C ALA A 66 38.69 -4.03 26.46
N ALA A 67 38.89 -5.32 26.15
CA ALA A 67 38.10 -6.03 25.15
C ALA A 67 36.60 -6.07 25.51
N GLY A 68 36.28 -6.34 26.77
CA GLY A 68 34.92 -6.29 27.31
C GLY A 68 34.28 -4.91 27.15
N LEU A 69 35.01 -3.84 27.48
CA LEU A 69 34.55 -2.46 27.30
C LEU A 69 34.27 -2.13 25.83
N CYS A 70 35.18 -2.48 24.91
CA CYS A 70 34.95 -2.31 23.48
C CYS A 70 33.69 -3.04 23.01
N TYR A 71 33.46 -4.27 23.50
CA TYR A 71 32.27 -5.04 23.17
C TYR A 71 30.99 -4.43 23.75
N PHE A 72 31.00 -4.00 25.01
CA PHE A 72 29.87 -3.30 25.63
C PHE A 72 29.56 -1.98 24.94
N SER A 73 30.57 -1.17 24.59
CA SER A 73 30.38 0.07 23.82
C SER A 73 29.74 -0.22 22.46
N TYR A 74 30.15 -1.29 21.77
CA TYR A 74 29.54 -1.71 20.52
C TYR A 74 28.07 -2.14 20.70
N LEU A 75 27.76 -2.93 21.73
CA LEU A 75 26.38 -3.33 22.04
C LEU A 75 25.51 -2.10 22.36
N THR A 76 26.02 -1.17 23.17
CA THR A 76 25.33 0.08 23.51
C THR A 76 25.05 0.93 22.27
N TYR A 77 26.04 1.11 21.39
CA TYR A 77 25.86 1.82 20.12
C TYR A 77 24.78 1.15 19.24
N ARG A 78 24.81 -0.18 19.12
CA ARG A 78 23.80 -0.92 18.35
C ARG A 78 22.40 -0.77 18.95
N ASN A 79 22.27 -0.85 20.27
CA ASN A 79 21.00 -0.71 20.97
C ASN A 79 20.42 0.70 20.82
N GLN A 80 21.24 1.75 20.99
CA GLN A 80 20.83 3.14 20.76
C GLN A 80 20.31 3.34 19.34
N LYS A 81 21.03 2.82 18.34
CA LYS A 81 20.62 2.93 16.94
C LYS A 81 19.27 2.26 16.68
N SER A 82 19.02 1.09 17.27
CA SER A 82 17.73 0.38 17.17
C SER A 82 16.61 1.17 17.86
N GLN A 83 16.88 1.70 19.06
CA GLN A 83 15.93 2.47 19.84
C GLN A 83 15.51 3.76 19.13
N GLU A 84 16.44 4.45 18.44
CA GLU A 84 16.11 5.60 17.59
C GLU A 84 15.14 5.25 16.47
N PHE A 85 15.27 4.06 15.85
CA PHE A 85 14.31 3.61 14.84
C PHE A 85 12.93 3.38 15.43
N GLU A 86 12.87 2.58 16.50
CA GLU A 86 11.60 2.28 17.18
C GLU A 86 10.88 3.53 17.65
N THR A 87 11.62 4.48 18.23
CA THR A 87 11.03 5.69 18.78
C THR A 87 10.34 6.51 17.68
N LEU A 88 11.02 6.75 16.56
CA LEU A 88 10.42 7.51 15.46
C LEU A 88 9.32 6.72 14.73
N TYR A 89 9.49 5.41 14.59
CA TYR A 89 8.43 4.54 14.05
C TYR A 89 7.16 4.63 14.88
N CYS A 90 7.26 4.48 16.21
CA CYS A 90 6.14 4.61 17.14
C CYS A 90 5.49 6.00 17.10
N ILE A 91 6.28 7.07 17.00
CA ILE A 91 5.74 8.44 16.86
C ILE A 91 4.90 8.54 15.57
N LEU A 92 5.42 8.07 14.44
CA LEU A 92 4.70 8.13 13.17
C LEU A 92 3.45 7.23 13.19
N LEU A 93 3.54 6.03 13.76
CA LEU A 93 2.43 5.10 13.90
C LEU A 93 1.33 5.64 14.82
N ASN A 94 1.70 6.32 15.91
CA ASN A 94 0.75 6.98 16.79
C ASN A 94 0.02 8.12 16.08
N GLU A 95 0.71 8.95 15.29
CA GLU A 95 0.06 9.97 14.46
C GLU A 95 -0.86 9.35 13.40
N HIS A 96 -0.46 8.24 12.77
CA HIS A 96 -1.33 7.48 11.88
C HIS A 96 -2.62 7.03 12.58
N ASN A 97 -2.50 6.42 13.76
CA ASN A 97 -3.65 5.92 14.52
C ASN A 97 -4.54 7.06 15.03
N LYS A 98 -3.93 8.18 15.42
CA LYS A 98 -4.66 9.39 15.81
C LYS A 98 -5.51 9.91 14.66
N LEU A 99 -4.97 9.96 13.43
CA LEU A 99 -5.74 10.36 12.24
C LEU A 99 -6.89 9.39 11.95
N LEU A 100 -6.66 8.08 12.06
CA LEU A 100 -7.71 7.06 11.89
C LEU A 100 -8.84 7.20 12.92
N SER A 101 -8.49 7.56 14.16
CA SER A 101 -9.44 7.71 15.28
C SER A 101 -10.25 9.02 15.26
N GLN A 102 -10.01 9.92 14.31
CA GLN A 102 -10.76 11.17 14.23
C GLN A 102 -12.25 10.90 13.96
N LYS A 103 -13.12 11.59 14.70
CA LYS A 103 -14.58 11.37 14.67
C LYS A 103 -15.18 11.42 13.25
N ASN A 104 -14.66 12.29 12.39
CA ASN A 104 -15.19 12.51 11.05
C ASN A 104 -14.49 11.65 9.98
N PHE A 105 -13.40 10.94 10.33
CA PHE A 105 -12.58 10.24 9.35
C PHE A 105 -13.35 9.11 8.66
N ALA A 106 -14.02 8.25 9.43
CA ALA A 106 -14.80 7.15 8.87
C ALA A 106 -15.94 7.62 7.95
N THR A 107 -16.63 8.70 8.33
CA THR A 107 -17.70 9.28 7.52
C THR A 107 -17.15 9.85 6.22
N GLU A 108 -16.04 10.58 6.28
CA GLU A 108 -15.37 11.15 5.11
C GLU A 108 -14.88 10.08 4.14
N ILE A 109 -14.26 9.01 4.64
CA ILE A 109 -13.83 7.86 3.83
C ILE A 109 -15.02 7.26 3.07
N ARG A 110 -16.16 7.07 3.75
CA ARG A 110 -17.37 6.53 3.14
C ARG A 110 -17.90 7.46 2.04
N GLU A 111 -17.94 8.77 2.28
CA GLU A 111 -18.41 9.77 1.31
C GLU A 111 -17.50 9.84 0.08
N ILE A 112 -16.18 9.76 0.28
CA ILE A 112 -15.21 9.69 -0.81
C ILE A 112 -15.39 8.41 -1.61
N ASN A 113 -15.50 7.25 -0.97
CA ASN A 113 -15.69 5.98 -1.67
C ASN A 113 -16.96 6.01 -2.52
N LEU A 114 -18.08 6.47 -1.96
CA LEU A 114 -19.33 6.65 -2.71
C LEU A 114 -19.15 7.60 -3.90
N SER A 115 -18.44 8.71 -3.71
CA SER A 115 -18.15 9.67 -4.77
C SER A 115 -17.30 9.06 -5.87
N ILE A 116 -16.28 8.27 -5.53
CA ILE A 116 -15.41 7.55 -6.48
C ILE A 116 -16.24 6.58 -7.31
N PHE A 117 -17.08 5.76 -6.68
CA PHE A 117 -17.96 4.84 -7.41
C PHE A 117 -18.91 5.58 -8.35
N ASN A 118 -19.49 6.70 -7.91
CA ASN A 118 -20.37 7.51 -8.73
C ASN A 118 -19.64 8.15 -9.92
N ILE A 119 -18.41 8.64 -9.74
CA ILE A 119 -17.61 9.17 -10.85
C ILE A 119 -17.27 8.06 -11.83
N TYR A 120 -16.89 6.88 -11.34
CA TYR A 120 -16.61 5.75 -12.22
C TYR A 120 -17.85 5.39 -13.05
N ARG A 121 -19.03 5.29 -12.41
CA ARG A 121 -20.30 5.09 -13.11
C ARG A 121 -20.54 6.15 -14.19
N LYS A 122 -20.29 7.43 -13.91
CA LYS A 122 -20.42 8.50 -14.92
C LYS A 122 -19.41 8.33 -16.06
N SER A 123 -18.18 7.94 -15.74
CA SER A 123 -17.07 7.82 -16.70
C SER A 123 -17.24 6.70 -17.72
N VAL A 124 -18.13 5.73 -17.46
CA VAL A 124 -18.38 4.61 -18.36
C VAL A 124 -19.44 4.92 -19.44
N PHE A 125 -20.00 6.14 -19.45
CA PHE A 125 -20.95 6.61 -20.46
C PHE A 125 -20.26 7.54 -21.46
N GLU A 126 -20.76 7.56 -22.69
CA GLU A 126 -20.27 8.42 -23.78
C GLU A 126 -20.25 9.89 -23.37
N GLU A 127 -21.28 10.31 -22.62
CA GLU A 127 -21.46 11.67 -22.14
C GLU A 127 -21.70 11.66 -20.62
N PRO A 128 -20.63 11.75 -19.80
CA PRO A 128 -20.73 11.68 -18.33
C PRO A 128 -21.68 12.72 -17.72
N GLU A 129 -21.80 13.89 -18.34
CA GLU A 129 -22.69 14.98 -17.89
C GLU A 129 -24.18 14.63 -18.01
N LYS A 130 -24.54 13.75 -18.94
CA LYS A 130 -25.91 13.31 -19.17
C LYS A 130 -26.30 12.09 -18.33
N TYR A 131 -25.42 11.60 -17.44
CA TYR A 131 -25.61 10.37 -16.66
C TYR A 131 -26.95 10.30 -15.91
N ASP A 132 -27.39 11.41 -15.32
CA ASP A 132 -28.66 11.42 -14.56
C ASP A 132 -29.86 11.14 -15.48
N LYS A 133 -29.81 11.62 -16.73
CA LYS A 133 -30.80 11.31 -17.77
C LYS A 133 -30.71 9.85 -18.22
N TYR A 134 -29.51 9.30 -18.35
CA TYR A 134 -29.33 7.87 -18.64
C TYR A 134 -30.02 7.00 -17.58
N LEU A 135 -29.86 7.31 -16.29
CA LEU A 135 -30.52 6.61 -15.18
C LEU A 135 -32.04 6.73 -15.22
N GLU A 136 -32.55 7.93 -15.49
CA GLU A 136 -33.99 8.19 -15.60
C GLU A 136 -34.62 7.34 -16.72
N ILE A 137 -34.02 7.35 -17.90
CA ILE A 137 -34.48 6.54 -19.03
C ILE A 137 -34.36 5.05 -18.75
N GLN A 138 -33.30 4.59 -18.10
CA GLN A 138 -33.16 3.19 -17.72
C GLN A 138 -34.28 2.74 -16.77
N LYS A 139 -34.66 3.59 -15.80
CA LYS A 139 -35.81 3.32 -14.91
C LYS A 139 -37.12 3.24 -15.70
N ILE A 140 -37.34 4.16 -16.64
CA ILE A 140 -38.54 4.18 -17.48
C ILE A 140 -38.61 2.91 -18.34
N LEU A 141 -37.50 2.50 -18.97
CA LEU A 141 -37.42 1.29 -19.78
C LEU A 141 -37.72 0.03 -18.97
N ASN A 142 -37.15 -0.10 -17.77
CA ASN A 142 -37.39 -1.23 -16.88
C ASN A 142 -38.85 -1.28 -16.41
N ASN A 143 -39.44 -0.12 -16.09
CA ASN A 143 -40.85 -0.03 -15.72
C ASN A 143 -41.77 -0.45 -16.88
N ASN A 144 -41.47 -0.01 -18.11
CA ASN A 144 -42.24 -0.37 -19.30
C ASN A 144 -42.13 -1.87 -19.63
N GLU A 145 -40.95 -2.49 -19.51
CA GLU A 145 -40.81 -3.95 -19.68
C GLU A 145 -41.65 -4.73 -18.66
N ASN A 146 -41.71 -4.28 -17.41
CA ASN A 146 -42.54 -4.91 -16.39
C ASN A 146 -44.03 -4.74 -16.70
N ILE A 147 -44.44 -3.62 -17.28
CA ILE A 147 -45.81 -3.37 -17.75
C ILE A 147 -46.15 -4.28 -18.95
N GLU A 148 -45.24 -4.48 -19.90
CA GLU A 148 -45.43 -5.40 -21.03
C GLU A 148 -45.49 -6.87 -20.58
N LYS A 149 -44.64 -7.28 -19.63
CA LYS A 149 -44.67 -8.64 -19.05
C LYS A 149 -45.96 -8.89 -18.27
N THR A 150 -46.40 -7.94 -17.43
CA THR A 150 -47.67 -8.06 -16.71
C THR A 150 -48.88 -8.02 -17.63
N SER A 151 -48.87 -7.20 -18.69
CA SER A 151 -49.96 -7.16 -19.68
C SER A 151 -49.99 -8.38 -20.61
N SER A 152 -48.85 -9.00 -20.93
CA SER A 152 -48.80 -10.30 -21.63
C SER A 152 -49.35 -11.45 -20.78
N SER A 153 -49.19 -11.39 -19.45
CA SER A 153 -49.86 -12.31 -18.52
C SER A 153 -51.36 -12.00 -18.34
N LYS A 154 -51.76 -10.73 -18.47
CA LYS A 154 -53.17 -10.27 -18.46
C LYS A 154 -53.87 -10.36 -19.82
N LYS A 155 -53.21 -10.75 -20.92
CA LYS A 155 -53.86 -10.95 -22.24
C LYS A 155 -54.97 -12.02 -22.23
N LYS A 156 -55.18 -12.74 -21.11
CA LYS A 156 -56.39 -13.54 -20.89
C LYS A 156 -57.62 -12.75 -20.40
N ARG A 157 -57.50 -11.50 -19.91
CA ARG A 157 -58.63 -10.64 -19.48
C ARG A 157 -58.29 -9.13 -19.55
N GLY A 158 -58.80 -8.41 -20.55
CA GLY A 158 -59.06 -6.95 -20.50
C GLY A 158 -58.09 -6.00 -21.23
N ARG A 159 -58.64 -4.95 -21.89
CA ARG A 159 -57.93 -3.79 -22.48
C ARG A 159 -57.28 -2.93 -21.37
N LEU A 160 -56.13 -2.31 -21.66
CA LEU A 160 -55.46 -1.33 -20.77
C LEU A 160 -56.41 -0.18 -20.39
N THR A 161 -56.27 0.34 -19.17
CA THR A 161 -57.04 1.52 -18.75
C THR A 161 -56.52 2.80 -19.43
N PRO A 162 -57.36 3.83 -19.59
CA PRO A 162 -56.92 5.12 -20.13
C PRO A 162 -55.74 5.76 -19.37
N GLU A 163 -55.69 5.59 -18.04
CA GLU A 163 -54.59 6.08 -17.20
C GLU A 163 -53.27 5.33 -17.45
N GLU A 164 -53.33 4.02 -17.69
CA GLU A 164 -52.15 3.22 -18.06
C GLU A 164 -51.60 3.66 -19.44
N LEU A 165 -52.49 3.98 -20.37
CA LEU A 165 -52.17 4.48 -21.71
C LEU A 165 -51.50 5.86 -21.68
N ASP A 166 -52.02 6.78 -20.87
CA ASP A 166 -51.46 8.12 -20.71
C ASP A 166 -50.04 8.08 -20.12
N LYS A 167 -49.84 7.23 -19.11
CA LYS A 167 -48.52 6.99 -18.50
C LYS A 167 -47.51 6.42 -19.50
N ILE A 168 -47.92 5.47 -20.34
CA ILE A 168 -47.06 4.89 -21.39
C ILE A 168 -46.67 5.96 -22.43
N ASN A 169 -47.63 6.79 -22.87
CA ASN A 169 -47.36 7.84 -23.85
C ASN A 169 -46.35 8.88 -23.32
N LYS A 170 -46.52 9.31 -22.07
CA LYS A 170 -45.56 10.21 -21.41
C LYS A 170 -44.16 9.60 -21.32
N ASN A 171 -44.06 8.34 -20.91
CA ASN A 171 -42.79 7.62 -20.86
C ASN A 171 -42.11 7.53 -22.24
N LEU A 172 -42.88 7.30 -23.31
CA LEU A 172 -42.36 7.25 -24.68
C LEU A 172 -41.85 8.62 -25.15
N GLU A 173 -42.52 9.70 -24.77
CA GLU A 173 -42.09 11.06 -25.09
C GLU A 173 -40.77 11.43 -24.40
N GLU A 174 -40.59 11.04 -23.13
CA GLU A 174 -39.33 11.21 -22.40
C GLU A 174 -38.17 10.43 -23.06
N ILE A 175 -38.41 9.17 -23.44
CA ILE A 175 -37.44 8.34 -24.19
C ILE A 175 -37.09 9.01 -25.52
N ARG A 176 -38.07 9.56 -26.23
CA ARG A 176 -37.88 10.25 -27.51
C ARG A 176 -37.01 11.49 -27.35
N ASN A 177 -37.31 12.32 -26.36
CA ASN A 177 -36.52 13.52 -26.05
C ASN A 177 -35.06 13.15 -25.74
N PHE A 178 -34.84 12.05 -25.03
CA PHE A 178 -33.49 11.56 -24.77
C PHE A 178 -32.77 11.06 -26.02
N TYR A 179 -33.46 10.33 -26.92
CA TYR A 179 -32.90 9.91 -28.20
C TYR A 179 -32.42 11.09 -29.04
N TYR A 180 -33.18 12.19 -29.11
CA TYR A 180 -32.75 13.40 -29.81
C TYR A 180 -31.51 14.03 -29.16
N ILE A 181 -31.48 14.12 -27.83
CA ILE A 181 -30.31 14.61 -27.07
C ILE A 181 -29.04 13.78 -27.36
N LEU A 182 -29.18 12.48 -27.63
CA LEU A 182 -28.05 11.56 -27.87
C LEU A 182 -27.65 11.40 -29.34
N SER A 183 -28.52 11.74 -30.28
CA SER A 183 -28.27 11.52 -31.71
C SER A 183 -27.82 12.78 -32.45
N GLU A 184 -27.87 13.95 -31.80
CA GLU A 184 -27.65 15.27 -32.43
C GLU A 184 -28.51 15.48 -33.70
N LYS A 185 -29.57 14.70 -33.87
CA LYS A 185 -30.46 14.78 -35.02
C LYS A 185 -31.57 15.79 -34.76
N ASP A 186 -31.93 16.54 -35.80
CA ASP A 186 -33.11 17.38 -35.79
C ASP A 186 -34.38 16.54 -35.50
N LYS A 187 -35.31 17.14 -34.75
CA LYS A 187 -36.56 16.49 -34.30
C LYS A 187 -37.39 15.93 -35.46
N GLU A 188 -37.15 16.40 -36.68
CA GLU A 188 -38.01 16.13 -37.83
C GLU A 188 -37.68 14.82 -38.57
N GLU A 189 -36.52 14.20 -38.37
CA GLU A 189 -36.02 13.24 -39.38
C GLU A 189 -36.24 11.74 -39.13
N ASN A 190 -36.89 11.28 -38.06
CA ASN A 190 -37.35 9.89 -37.98
C ASN A 190 -38.38 9.68 -36.85
N ASN A 191 -39.58 9.25 -37.20
CA ASN A 191 -40.67 9.02 -36.25
C ASN A 191 -40.51 7.72 -35.44
N TYR A 192 -39.58 6.85 -35.83
CA TYR A 192 -39.37 5.54 -35.22
C TYR A 192 -38.27 5.61 -34.15
N ILE A 193 -38.68 5.50 -32.89
CA ILE A 193 -37.75 5.35 -31.76
C ILE A 193 -37.28 3.90 -31.78
N ASP A 194 -36.03 3.66 -32.16
CA ASP A 194 -35.44 2.35 -31.95
C ASP A 194 -35.05 2.20 -30.46
N ILE A 195 -36.00 1.68 -29.67
CA ILE A 195 -35.76 1.38 -28.25
C ILE A 195 -34.57 0.44 -28.08
N ASN A 196 -34.30 -0.45 -29.04
CA ASN A 196 -33.13 -1.33 -28.99
C ASN A 196 -31.85 -0.53 -29.21
N TYR A 197 -31.85 0.47 -30.09
CA TYR A 197 -30.73 1.40 -30.22
C TYR A 197 -30.43 2.13 -28.90
N ILE A 198 -31.47 2.65 -28.22
CA ILE A 198 -31.30 3.33 -26.91
C ILE A 198 -30.78 2.35 -25.85
N LYS A 199 -31.39 1.16 -25.73
CA LYS A 199 -30.92 0.11 -24.82
C LYS A 199 -29.46 -0.26 -25.12
N ASN A 200 -29.11 -0.43 -26.38
CA ASN A 200 -27.74 -0.73 -26.80
C ASN A 200 -26.79 0.41 -26.45
N LYS A 201 -27.18 1.67 -26.64
CA LYS A 201 -26.36 2.85 -26.31
C LYS A 201 -26.17 3.02 -24.80
N ILE A 202 -27.19 2.75 -23.99
CA ILE A 202 -27.11 2.71 -22.51
C ILE A 202 -26.21 1.55 -22.04
N ASN A 203 -26.31 0.38 -22.68
CA ASN A 203 -25.56 -0.81 -22.29
C ASN A 203 -24.11 -0.80 -22.81
N LYS A 204 -23.83 0.01 -23.84
CA LYS A 204 -22.50 0.15 -24.41
C LYS A 204 -21.63 0.97 -23.47
N ILE A 205 -20.59 0.32 -22.95
CA ILE A 205 -19.61 0.96 -22.08
C ILE A 205 -18.61 1.74 -22.92
N TYR A 206 -18.47 3.03 -22.60
CA TYR A 206 -17.43 3.90 -23.10
C TYR A 206 -16.46 4.17 -21.96
N SER A 207 -15.23 3.68 -22.04
CA SER A 207 -14.28 3.90 -20.95
C SER A 207 -13.60 5.28 -21.10
N ASN A 208 -14.18 6.32 -20.49
CA ASN A 208 -13.53 7.63 -20.39
C ASN A 208 -12.67 7.70 -19.11
N LEU A 209 -11.54 6.99 -19.14
CA LEU A 209 -10.60 6.98 -18.02
C LEU A 209 -10.03 8.37 -17.72
N GLY A 210 -9.86 9.23 -18.73
CA GLY A 210 -9.40 10.61 -18.54
C GLY A 210 -10.31 11.41 -17.61
N TYR A 211 -11.63 11.35 -17.85
CA TYR A 211 -12.64 11.97 -16.98
C TYR A 211 -12.59 11.40 -15.55
N PHE A 212 -12.56 10.07 -15.43
CA PHE A 212 -12.50 9.42 -14.11
C PHE A 212 -11.28 9.88 -13.30
N GLU A 213 -10.11 9.86 -13.93
CA GLU A 213 -8.83 10.17 -13.31
C GLU A 213 -8.69 11.64 -12.90
N GLU A 214 -9.18 12.57 -13.74
CA GLU A 214 -9.17 14.00 -13.42
C GLU A 214 -10.02 14.31 -12.17
N HIS A 215 -11.24 13.78 -12.14
CA HIS A 215 -12.14 13.95 -11.00
C HIS A 215 -11.64 13.23 -9.74
N LEU A 216 -11.07 12.03 -9.90
CA LEU A 216 -10.46 11.26 -8.81
C LEU A 216 -9.31 12.03 -8.14
N LYS A 217 -8.43 12.63 -8.95
CA LYS A 217 -7.35 13.50 -8.46
C LYS A 217 -7.90 14.64 -7.60
N HIS A 218 -8.98 15.28 -8.04
CA HIS A 218 -9.57 16.39 -7.30
C HIS A 218 -10.10 15.94 -5.93
N ILE A 219 -10.85 14.85 -5.88
CA ILE A 219 -11.46 14.37 -4.64
C ILE A 219 -10.40 13.92 -3.63
N ILE A 220 -9.41 13.12 -4.05
CA ILE A 220 -8.41 12.58 -3.11
C ILE A 220 -7.40 13.67 -2.70
N ASN A 221 -6.83 14.42 -3.65
CA ASN A 221 -5.73 15.34 -3.32
C ASN A 221 -6.18 16.62 -2.61
N LYS A 222 -7.43 17.06 -2.82
CA LYS A 222 -7.94 18.28 -2.17
C LYS A 222 -8.63 18.02 -0.84
N ASN A 223 -8.82 16.76 -0.45
CA ASN A 223 -9.50 16.45 0.79
C ASN A 223 -8.63 16.77 2.01
N PRO A 224 -9.08 17.65 2.93
CA PRO A 224 -8.29 18.09 4.07
C PRO A 224 -8.11 17.02 5.16
N ILE A 225 -8.94 15.99 5.18
CA ILE A 225 -8.91 14.90 6.18
C ILE A 225 -8.04 13.75 5.67
N ILE A 226 -8.22 13.35 4.41
CA ILE A 226 -7.50 12.20 3.82
C ILE A 226 -6.07 12.54 3.45
N ARG A 227 -5.81 13.75 2.96
CA ARG A 227 -4.45 14.13 2.53
C ARG A 227 -3.41 14.03 3.66
N PRO A 228 -3.65 14.55 4.88
CA PRO A 228 -2.72 14.36 6.00
C PRO A 228 -2.46 12.88 6.31
N TYR A 229 -3.50 12.05 6.26
CA TYR A 229 -3.38 10.61 6.49
C TYR A 229 -2.46 9.95 5.45
N LEU A 230 -2.69 10.21 4.16
CA LEU A 230 -1.85 9.68 3.08
C LEU A 230 -0.38 10.13 3.18
N ILE A 231 -0.14 11.37 3.63
CA ILE A 231 1.21 11.89 3.86
C ILE A 231 1.90 11.15 5.00
N ILE A 232 1.21 10.95 6.14
CA ILE A 232 1.78 10.21 7.28
C ILE A 232 2.06 8.76 6.89
N LEU A 233 1.12 8.09 6.21
CA LEU A 233 1.33 6.74 5.72
C LEU A 233 2.56 6.66 4.80
N PHE A 234 2.67 7.55 3.81
CA PHE A 234 3.87 7.63 2.96
C PHE A 234 5.16 7.80 3.77
N ARG A 235 5.16 8.66 4.80
CA ARG A 235 6.33 8.88 5.67
C ARG A 235 6.71 7.63 6.44
N ILE A 236 5.75 6.89 6.98
CA ILE A 236 5.98 5.61 7.67
C ILE A 236 6.62 4.61 6.72
N LEU A 237 5.99 4.36 5.56
CA LEU A 237 6.50 3.39 4.59
C LEU A 237 7.90 3.77 4.10
N LYS A 238 8.12 5.06 3.83
CA LYS A 238 9.43 5.57 3.42
C LYS A 238 10.49 5.39 4.52
N TYR A 239 10.12 5.61 5.77
CA TYR A 239 11.01 5.45 6.92
C TYR A 239 11.44 3.99 7.10
N ILE A 240 10.48 3.06 7.07
CA ILE A 240 10.73 1.61 7.11
C ILE A 240 11.65 1.21 5.96
N TYR A 241 11.31 1.58 4.73
CA TYR A 241 12.06 1.18 3.53
C TYR A 241 13.52 1.65 3.56
N ARG A 242 13.74 2.93 3.90
CA ARG A 242 15.07 3.55 3.88
C ARG A 242 15.95 3.18 5.07
N SER A 243 15.37 2.69 6.16
CA SER A 243 16.14 2.38 7.35
C SER A 243 17.20 1.32 7.07
N ASN A 244 18.46 1.63 7.39
CA ASN A 244 19.56 0.66 7.41
C ASN A 244 19.76 0.05 8.81
N LYS A 245 18.85 0.39 9.74
CA LYS A 245 18.89 -0.02 11.15
C LYS A 245 18.15 -1.33 11.38
N ILE A 246 17.19 -1.63 10.50
CA ILE A 246 16.41 -2.86 10.48
C ILE A 246 16.73 -3.68 9.23
N SER A 247 16.66 -5.00 9.38
CA SER A 247 16.82 -6.00 8.34
C SER A 247 15.62 -6.01 7.37
N ASN A 248 15.78 -6.68 6.23
CA ASN A 248 14.69 -6.80 5.26
C ASN A 248 13.50 -7.62 5.78
N ALA A 249 13.73 -8.55 6.72
CA ALA A 249 12.66 -9.30 7.37
C ALA A 249 11.84 -8.39 8.28
N GLU A 250 12.52 -7.63 9.16
CA GLU A 250 11.88 -6.64 10.03
C GLU A 250 11.11 -5.59 9.22
N LYS A 251 11.65 -5.13 8.08
CA LYS A 251 10.92 -4.20 7.20
C LYS A 251 9.55 -4.72 6.78
N LYS A 252 9.46 -6.01 6.41
CA LYS A 252 8.18 -6.64 6.05
C LYS A 252 7.23 -6.69 7.25
N GLU A 253 7.76 -6.99 8.44
CA GLU A 253 6.99 -7.02 9.68
C GLU A 253 6.41 -5.65 10.03
N TYR A 254 7.24 -4.60 10.08
CA TYR A 254 6.77 -3.24 10.35
C TYR A 254 5.75 -2.76 9.31
N SER A 255 5.97 -3.03 8.02
CA SER A 255 4.97 -2.66 7.00
C SER A 255 3.68 -3.47 7.15
N GLY A 256 3.78 -4.73 7.57
CA GLY A 256 2.64 -5.60 7.86
C GLY A 256 1.81 -5.09 9.04
N LEU A 257 2.46 -4.60 10.11
CA LEU A 257 1.79 -3.98 11.25
C LEU A 257 1.00 -2.74 10.82
N VAL A 258 1.62 -1.83 10.05
CA VAL A 258 0.92 -0.65 9.52
C VAL A 258 -0.29 -1.05 8.69
N ARG A 259 -0.11 -2.00 7.76
CA ARG A 259 -1.17 -2.51 6.89
C ARG A 259 -2.34 -3.12 7.68
N SER A 260 -2.05 -3.87 8.75
CA SER A 260 -3.08 -4.55 9.56
C SER A 260 -4.06 -3.61 10.27
N LEU A 261 -3.67 -2.34 10.44
CA LEU A 261 -4.48 -1.31 11.10
C LEU A 261 -5.44 -0.61 10.12
N ILE A 262 -5.33 -0.89 8.83
CA ILE A 262 -6.04 -0.18 7.76
C ILE A 262 -7.15 -1.10 7.24
N ASN A 263 -8.38 -0.59 7.24
CA ASN A 263 -9.53 -1.32 6.69
C ASN A 263 -9.58 -1.22 5.15
N GLU A 264 -10.43 -2.05 4.54
CA GLU A 264 -10.59 -2.11 3.09
C GLU A 264 -11.01 -0.79 2.45
N ASP A 265 -11.90 -0.03 3.12
CA ASP A 265 -12.37 1.26 2.64
C ASP A 265 -11.22 2.27 2.45
N ILE A 266 -10.25 2.27 3.37
CA ILE A 266 -9.07 3.12 3.27
C ILE A 266 -8.05 2.54 2.28
N LEU A 267 -7.86 1.22 2.25
CA LEU A 267 -7.00 0.55 1.27
C LEU A 267 -7.42 0.89 -0.17
N PHE A 268 -8.73 0.95 -0.44
CA PHE A 268 -9.25 1.36 -1.73
C PHE A 268 -8.80 2.77 -2.14
N ILE A 269 -8.85 3.74 -1.22
CA ILE A 269 -8.38 5.10 -1.48
C ILE A 269 -6.85 5.14 -1.67
N ILE A 270 -6.10 4.39 -0.86
CA ILE A 270 -4.64 4.28 -0.97
C ILE A 270 -4.26 3.73 -2.35
N LEU A 271 -4.97 2.69 -2.83
CA LEU A 271 -4.77 2.08 -4.14
C LEU A 271 -4.95 3.11 -5.24
N LEU A 272 -6.03 3.88 -5.22
CA LEU A 272 -6.31 4.90 -6.22
C LEU A 272 -5.35 6.10 -6.14
N ASN A 273 -4.91 6.48 -4.94
CA ASN A 273 -3.89 7.50 -4.75
C ASN A 273 -2.50 7.07 -5.26
N SER A 274 -2.23 5.76 -5.33
CA SER A 274 -0.93 5.22 -5.73
C SER A 274 -0.52 5.63 -7.14
N LYS A 275 -1.48 5.96 -8.02
CA LYS A 275 -1.21 6.38 -9.40
C LYS A 275 -0.26 7.57 -9.49
N GLY A 276 -0.13 8.35 -8.42
CA GLY A 276 0.90 9.37 -8.30
C GLY A 276 0.64 10.51 -9.29
N TRP A 277 -0.44 11.25 -9.04
CA TRP A 277 -0.92 12.34 -9.89
C TRP A 277 0.05 13.51 -10.11
N GLU A 278 1.18 13.52 -9.40
CA GLU A 278 2.13 14.64 -9.30
C GLU A 278 3.61 14.28 -9.59
N SER A 279 3.96 13.07 -10.04
CA SER A 279 5.38 12.83 -10.39
C SER A 279 5.61 11.90 -11.57
N LYS A 280 5.89 12.51 -12.73
CA LYS A 280 6.75 11.93 -13.76
C LYS A 280 8.18 11.90 -13.20
N LYS A 281 8.55 10.83 -12.49
CA LYS A 281 9.95 10.41 -12.30
C LYS A 281 9.98 9.01 -11.70
N ASN A 282 10.64 8.10 -12.41
CA ASN A 282 11.07 6.80 -11.91
C ASN A 282 12.06 7.00 -10.76
N ASN A 283 11.53 7.28 -9.57
CA ASN A 283 12.30 7.31 -8.34
C ASN A 283 11.91 6.06 -7.54
N ASP A 284 12.90 5.33 -7.04
CA ASP A 284 12.79 4.14 -6.17
C ASP A 284 12.18 4.44 -4.78
N GLN A 285 11.35 5.49 -4.70
CA GLN A 285 10.84 6.13 -3.49
C GLN A 285 9.50 6.83 -3.73
N SER A 286 8.86 6.65 -4.88
CA SER A 286 7.48 7.09 -5.08
C SER A 286 6.54 6.32 -4.16
N TYR A 287 5.33 6.85 -3.95
CA TYR A 287 4.34 6.16 -3.13
C TYR A 287 3.97 4.80 -3.72
N SER A 288 3.71 4.73 -5.02
CA SER A 288 3.49 3.47 -5.75
C SER A 288 4.64 2.48 -5.59
N PHE A 289 5.89 2.94 -5.67
CA PHE A 289 7.05 2.08 -5.50
C PHE A 289 7.08 1.46 -4.10
N LEU A 290 6.83 2.25 -3.05
CA LEU A 290 6.82 1.75 -1.67
C LEU A 290 5.69 0.73 -1.46
N LEU A 291 4.49 1.03 -1.94
CA LEU A 291 3.34 0.12 -1.87
C LEU A 291 3.63 -1.21 -2.59
N LYS A 292 4.26 -1.14 -3.77
CA LYS A 292 4.72 -2.32 -4.52
C LYS A 292 5.76 -3.12 -3.73
N LYS A 293 6.79 -2.46 -3.22
CA LYS A 293 7.91 -3.13 -2.55
C LYS A 293 7.50 -3.84 -1.25
N MET A 294 6.43 -3.36 -0.63
CA MET A 294 5.89 -3.88 0.63
C MET A 294 4.69 -4.81 0.43
N GLU A 295 4.28 -5.10 -0.81
CA GLU A 295 3.12 -5.96 -1.10
C GLU A 295 1.86 -5.49 -0.33
N PHE A 296 1.66 -4.16 -0.30
CA PHE A 296 0.75 -3.51 0.65
C PHE A 296 -0.73 -3.91 0.50
N PHE A 297 -1.11 -4.49 -0.64
CA PHE A 297 -2.48 -4.93 -0.93
C PHE A 297 -2.64 -6.46 -0.95
N GLU A 298 -1.69 -7.21 -0.40
CA GLU A 298 -1.70 -8.69 -0.42
C GLU A 298 -2.97 -9.32 0.18
N HIS A 299 -3.67 -8.63 1.09
CA HIS A 299 -4.91 -9.13 1.69
C HIS A 299 -6.16 -8.36 1.23
N PHE A 300 -6.03 -7.43 0.28
CA PHE A 300 -7.17 -6.67 -0.19
C PHE A 300 -7.92 -7.45 -1.27
N ASN A 301 -9.15 -7.86 -0.98
CA ASN A 301 -10.01 -8.56 -1.93
C ASN A 301 -10.79 -7.55 -2.78
N VAL A 302 -10.12 -7.05 -3.83
CA VAL A 302 -10.70 -6.06 -4.75
C VAL A 302 -12.01 -6.53 -5.40
N PRO A 303 -12.12 -7.77 -5.94
CA PRO A 303 -13.36 -8.25 -6.52
C PRO A 303 -14.56 -8.18 -5.56
N ASP A 304 -14.42 -8.71 -4.35
CA ASP A 304 -15.53 -8.72 -3.37
C ASP A 304 -15.87 -7.31 -2.90
N PHE A 305 -14.85 -6.47 -2.66
CA PHE A 305 -15.06 -5.07 -2.29
C PHE A 305 -15.86 -4.31 -3.35
N VAL A 306 -15.51 -4.47 -4.63
CA VAL A 306 -16.25 -3.86 -5.75
C VAL A 306 -17.64 -4.47 -5.86
N GLN A 307 -17.79 -5.78 -5.75
CA GLN A 307 -19.08 -6.48 -5.85
C GLN A 307 -20.07 -5.98 -4.80
N ASN A 308 -19.64 -5.80 -3.56
CA ASN A 308 -20.48 -5.28 -2.48
C ASN A 308 -20.94 -3.83 -2.76
N ASN A 309 -20.06 -2.99 -3.30
CA ASN A 309 -20.36 -1.59 -3.61
C ASN A 309 -21.17 -1.40 -4.91
N PHE A 310 -21.19 -2.41 -5.78
CA PHE A 310 -22.02 -2.46 -6.99
C PHE A 310 -23.17 -3.46 -6.90
N ALA A 311 -23.59 -3.90 -5.71
CA ALA A 311 -24.62 -4.93 -5.55
C ALA A 311 -25.93 -4.60 -6.30
N ASN A 312 -26.29 -3.31 -6.39
CA ASN A 312 -27.50 -2.83 -7.06
C ASN A 312 -27.29 -2.48 -8.55
N GLU A 313 -26.08 -2.65 -9.08
CA GLU A 313 -25.78 -2.31 -10.47
C GLU A 313 -26.25 -3.43 -11.39
N SER A 314 -27.09 -3.08 -12.35
CA SER A 314 -27.70 -4.05 -13.28
C SER A 314 -26.78 -4.42 -14.44
N ASN A 315 -25.78 -3.57 -14.74
CA ASN A 315 -24.84 -3.79 -15.83
C ASN A 315 -23.54 -4.41 -15.30
N ASP A 316 -23.40 -5.74 -15.44
CA ASP A 316 -22.22 -6.48 -14.99
C ASP A 316 -20.94 -6.08 -15.72
N ASN A 317 -21.04 -5.53 -16.93
CA ASN A 317 -19.85 -5.06 -17.65
C ASN A 317 -19.23 -3.83 -16.97
N ILE A 318 -20.00 -2.98 -16.26
CA ILE A 318 -19.48 -1.83 -15.51
C ILE A 318 -18.64 -2.33 -14.33
N LYS A 319 -19.17 -3.32 -13.60
CA LYS A 319 -18.48 -3.95 -12.47
C LYS A 319 -17.17 -4.57 -12.93
N LYS A 320 -17.24 -5.40 -13.97
CA LYS A 320 -16.07 -6.08 -14.53
C LYS A 320 -15.02 -5.09 -15.01
N GLY A 321 -15.44 -4.05 -15.73
CA GLY A 321 -14.56 -2.98 -16.18
C GLY A 321 -13.84 -2.27 -15.04
N PHE A 322 -14.48 -2.11 -13.88
CA PHE A 322 -13.85 -1.46 -12.73
C PHE A 322 -12.84 -2.37 -12.04
N VAL A 323 -13.19 -3.64 -11.84
CA VAL A 323 -12.25 -4.64 -11.30
C VAL A 323 -11.02 -4.74 -12.20
N ASP A 324 -11.23 -4.78 -13.52
CA ASP A 324 -10.15 -4.82 -14.50
C ASP A 324 -9.26 -3.57 -14.40
N TYR A 325 -9.85 -2.37 -14.30
CA TYR A 325 -9.10 -1.12 -14.09
C TYR A 325 -8.22 -1.17 -12.82
N LEU A 326 -8.76 -1.67 -11.72
CA LEU A 326 -8.06 -1.71 -10.42
C LEU A 326 -6.94 -2.75 -10.38
N THR A 327 -7.12 -3.89 -11.06
CA THR A 327 -6.24 -5.06 -10.93
C THR A 327 -5.28 -5.25 -12.09
N GLN A 328 -5.57 -4.73 -13.29
CA GLN A 328 -4.77 -5.01 -14.49
C GLN A 328 -3.55 -4.09 -14.70
N GLY A 329 -3.09 -3.39 -13.65
CA GLY A 329 -1.93 -2.50 -13.75
C GLY A 329 -2.26 -1.06 -14.15
N GLN A 330 -3.54 -0.72 -14.34
CA GLN A 330 -3.95 0.63 -14.74
C GLN A 330 -4.04 1.58 -13.54
N ALA A 331 -4.62 1.12 -12.42
CA ALA A 331 -4.65 1.88 -11.17
C ALA A 331 -3.33 1.74 -10.37
N ILE A 332 -2.86 0.50 -10.17
CA ILE A 332 -1.56 0.19 -9.54
C ILE A 332 -0.95 -1.08 -10.14
N ASP A 333 0.38 -1.17 -10.14
CA ASP A 333 1.13 -2.35 -10.54
C ASP A 333 0.71 -3.60 -9.74
N LYS A 334 0.42 -4.69 -10.46
CA LYS A 334 0.03 -6.01 -9.92
C LYS A 334 0.94 -6.51 -8.81
N ALA A 335 2.23 -6.19 -8.87
CA ALA A 335 3.19 -6.61 -7.86
C ALA A 335 2.89 -6.04 -6.45
N ALA A 336 2.10 -4.97 -6.33
CA ALA A 336 1.66 -4.46 -5.04
C ALA A 336 0.66 -5.37 -4.31
N PHE A 337 0.06 -6.33 -5.02
CA PHE A 337 -0.79 -7.36 -4.44
C PHE A 337 0.01 -8.61 -4.01
N GLY A 338 1.32 -8.69 -4.25
CA GLY A 338 2.12 -9.85 -3.81
C GLY A 338 1.58 -11.17 -4.35
N LYS A 339 1.39 -12.16 -3.46
CA LYS A 339 0.76 -13.46 -3.77
C LYS A 339 -0.72 -13.50 -3.38
N ASN A 340 -1.43 -12.39 -3.59
CA ASN A 340 -2.87 -12.34 -3.35
C ASN A 340 -3.55 -13.44 -4.17
N ILE A 341 -4.47 -14.19 -3.53
CA ILE A 341 -5.15 -15.34 -4.14
C ILE A 341 -6.38 -14.88 -4.94
N PHE A 342 -6.84 -13.65 -4.69
CA PHE A 342 -8.05 -13.06 -5.28
C PHE A 342 -7.79 -12.30 -6.60
N ILE A 343 -6.52 -12.10 -6.98
CA ILE A 343 -6.06 -11.37 -8.18
C ILE A 343 -4.97 -12.20 -8.87
#